data_AF-A0AAE0FIX2-F1
#
_entry.id   AF-A0AAE0FIX2-F1
#
_cell.length_a   1.000
_cell.length_b   1.000
_cell.length_c   1.000
_cell.angle_alpha   90.00
_cell.angle_beta   90.00
_cell.angle_gamma   90.00
#
_symmetry.space_group_name_H-M   'P 1'
#
loop_
_entity.id
_entity.type
_entity.pdbx_description
1 polymer ?
#
loop_
_entity_poly.entity_id
_entity_poly.type
_entity_poly.pdbx_seq_one_letter_code
_entity_poly.pdbx_strand_id
1 'polypeptide(L)'
;MEAREGGEEDRREEWLGRGRGVLSGEGAEGRSIGESVHKGEVGRFVLGGSQVICPFIFDQHFWAERMEWMGLAPPPLQAHRVFPAAAADHRTSPAAEAHVQPAGEGRPEDALIRAILQASTADVRREVARVGDELRCENGLLNATVALRRALQEAHPPACLRQQQPPKRHCEHLEQPGDHDGADATHGGACGLRNKGAADAPLIQLASGLRLHCVSPVETHHIHREIFQDDVYFQHGIRLSRGDSVVDVGANIGLFTLRVAFAAADANIWALEPVPPIFHTLQRNMDLHRQPGVKVRTLMAAAGAESTSMEVEGGVEVTFFPHMAGNSTLYPAEKRALQGKAMKPHFFSQSESFRCRVVTISQLMRTEGIKSIELLKVDVEGAELQVLQGVEDGDWARIKQLVVEVHDVNGRLADVVGLLQEKGYCLAVDAAPDCPDGTFLVYATSAV
;
A
#
# COMPACT_ATOMS: atom_id res chain seq x y z
N MET A 1 28.67 58.00 -19.19
CA MET A 1 27.32 58.38 -19.67
C MET A 1 26.59 57.09 -20.00
N GLU A 2 26.29 56.24 -19.02
CA GLU A 2 25.21 56.37 -18.01
C GLU A 2 23.82 56.51 -18.65
N ALA A 3 23.08 55.39 -18.60
CA ALA A 3 21.63 55.20 -18.73
C ALA A 3 21.43 53.71 -19.11
N ARG A 4 20.84 52.79 -18.35
CA ARG A 4 19.90 52.84 -17.22
C ARG A 4 19.99 51.49 -16.46
N GLU A 5 20.43 51.51 -15.20
CA GLU A 5 20.25 50.42 -14.22
C GLU A 5 19.04 50.73 -13.31
N GLY A 6 17.91 51.16 -13.90
CA GLY A 6 16.72 51.60 -13.16
C GLY A 6 15.57 50.58 -13.12
N GLY A 7 15.85 49.27 -13.17
CA GLY A 7 14.80 48.25 -13.32
C GLY A 7 14.68 47.23 -12.19
N GLU A 8 15.77 46.96 -11.45
CA GLU A 8 15.79 45.90 -10.42
C GLU A 8 15.55 46.44 -9.00
N GLU A 9 15.97 47.66 -8.69
CA GLU A 9 15.74 48.26 -7.38
C GLU A 9 14.26 48.68 -7.18
N ASP A 10 13.62 49.25 -8.21
CA ASP A 10 12.20 49.63 -8.15
C ASP A 10 11.27 48.40 -7.97
N ARG A 11 11.65 47.26 -8.57
CA ARG A 11 10.92 45.99 -8.39
C ARG A 11 11.19 45.36 -7.02
N ARG A 12 12.39 45.56 -6.46
CA ARG A 12 12.71 45.14 -5.07
C ARG A 12 11.95 45.97 -4.05
N GLU A 13 11.79 47.27 -4.24
CA GLU A 13 10.99 48.11 -3.34
C GLU A 13 9.49 47.79 -3.44
N GLU A 14 8.97 47.49 -4.63
CA GLU A 14 7.58 47.04 -4.78
C GLU A 14 7.34 45.66 -4.12
N TRP A 15 8.33 44.76 -4.18
CA TRP A 15 8.31 43.45 -3.51
C TRP A 15 8.40 43.58 -1.98
N LEU A 16 9.27 44.46 -1.48
CA LEU A 16 9.41 44.78 -0.06
C LEU A 16 8.20 45.55 0.49
N GLY A 17 7.48 46.31 -0.34
CA GLY A 17 6.26 47.02 0.04
C GLY A 17 5.04 46.11 0.18
N ARG A 18 4.89 45.10 -0.69
CA ARG A 18 3.76 44.16 -0.68
C ARG A 18 3.99 42.92 0.22
N GLY A 19 5.24 42.48 0.39
CA GLY A 19 5.59 41.27 1.16
C GLY A 19 5.82 41.51 2.66
N ARG A 20 6.17 42.73 3.09
CA ARG A 20 6.41 43.02 4.52
C ARG A 20 5.18 42.74 5.37
N GLY A 21 3.98 43.12 4.93
CA GLY A 21 2.76 42.91 5.72
C GLY A 21 2.31 41.45 5.86
N VAL A 22 2.73 40.56 4.95
CA VAL A 22 2.30 39.14 4.94
C VAL A 22 3.28 38.24 5.70
N LEU A 23 4.57 38.58 5.71
CA LEU A 23 5.60 37.84 6.45
C LEU A 23 5.83 38.38 7.88
N SER A 24 5.46 39.64 8.15
CA SER A 24 5.55 40.25 9.48
C SER A 24 4.29 40.07 10.34
N GLY A 25 3.31 39.30 9.88
CA GLY A 25 2.12 39.00 10.67
C GLY A 25 2.51 38.14 11.88
N GLU A 26 2.50 38.74 13.07
CA GLU A 26 2.71 38.01 14.32
C GLU A 26 1.56 37.01 14.50
N GLY A 27 1.89 35.71 14.53
CA GLY A 27 0.99 34.71 15.09
C GLY A 27 0.71 34.99 16.57
N ALA A 28 -0.23 34.26 17.17
CA ALA A 28 -0.66 34.47 18.57
C ALA A 28 0.47 34.43 19.63
N GLU A 29 1.69 34.03 19.25
CA GLU A 29 2.90 34.01 20.09
C GLU A 29 4.10 34.80 19.50
N GLY A 30 3.91 35.72 18.55
CA GLY A 30 4.96 36.65 18.10
C GLY A 30 6.07 36.06 17.20
N ARG A 31 5.83 34.93 16.52
CA ARG A 31 6.76 34.37 15.50
C ARG A 31 6.33 34.71 14.08
N SER A 32 7.31 34.89 13.19
CA SER A 32 7.07 35.21 11.77
C SER A 32 6.56 33.99 11.01
N ILE A 33 5.62 34.20 10.09
CA ILE A 33 5.02 33.14 9.24
C ILE A 33 6.06 32.36 8.43
N GLY A 34 7.24 32.93 8.18
CA GLY A 34 8.35 32.25 7.51
C GLY A 34 8.89 31.02 8.27
N GLU A 35 8.70 30.94 9.59
CA GLU A 35 9.10 29.79 10.40
C GLU A 35 8.08 28.63 10.35
N SER A 36 6.88 28.89 9.85
CA SER A 36 5.74 27.96 9.79
C SER A 36 5.62 27.22 8.45
N VAL A 37 6.51 27.47 7.49
CA VAL A 37 6.63 26.72 6.24
C VAL A 37 7.62 25.57 6.43
N HIS A 38 7.18 24.33 6.20
CA HIS A 38 8.04 23.16 6.43
C HIS A 38 7.67 21.94 5.61
N LYS A 39 8.50 20.88 5.73
CA LYS A 39 8.37 19.67 4.92
C LYS A 39 7.37 18.64 5.48
N GLY A 40 6.73 18.87 6.62
CA GLY A 40 5.77 17.93 7.20
C GLY A 40 6.37 16.93 8.18
N GLU A 41 7.48 17.27 8.85
CA GLU A 41 8.12 16.37 9.82
C GLU A 41 7.33 16.28 11.13
N VAL A 42 7.16 15.06 11.66
CA VAL A 42 6.38 14.76 12.88
C VAL A 42 6.81 15.60 14.09
N GLY A 43 8.10 15.85 14.23
CA GLY A 43 8.66 16.63 15.34
C GLY A 43 8.50 18.14 15.23
N ARG A 44 8.04 18.65 14.07
CA ARG A 44 7.96 20.10 13.79
C ARG A 44 6.55 20.66 13.94
N PHE A 45 5.60 19.88 14.45
CA PHE A 45 4.26 20.35 14.77
C PHE A 45 4.32 21.47 15.80
N VAL A 46 3.93 22.68 15.40
CA VAL A 46 3.89 23.85 16.29
C VAL A 46 2.48 23.95 16.87
N LEU A 47 2.34 23.64 18.15
CA LEU A 47 1.09 23.84 18.89
C LEU A 47 0.67 25.31 18.79
N GLY A 48 -0.55 25.56 18.32
CA GLY A 48 -1.15 26.90 18.26
C GLY A 48 -0.76 27.75 17.04
N GLY A 49 0.03 27.23 16.09
CA GLY A 49 0.42 27.95 14.88
C GLY A 49 -0.20 27.37 13.60
N SER A 50 -0.74 28.22 12.73
CA SER A 50 -1.10 27.83 11.35
C SER A 50 0.17 27.42 10.58
N GLN A 51 0.09 26.36 9.77
CA GLN A 51 1.24 25.79 9.06
C GLN A 51 1.00 25.73 7.55
N VAL A 52 2.08 25.84 6.77
CA VAL A 52 2.09 25.58 5.33
C VAL A 52 3.06 24.44 5.09
N ILE A 53 2.59 23.36 4.47
CA ILE A 53 3.37 22.12 4.36
C ILE A 53 3.69 21.84 2.89
N CYS A 54 4.96 21.62 2.59
CA CYS A 54 5.47 21.24 1.28
C CYS A 54 6.24 19.92 1.42
N PRO A 55 5.58 18.76 1.32
CA PRO A 55 6.23 17.47 1.49
C PRO A 55 7.17 17.14 0.32
N PHE A 56 8.27 16.44 0.61
CA PHE A 56 9.26 16.04 -0.39
C PHE A 56 9.47 14.53 -0.48
N ILE A 57 9.43 13.81 0.64
CA ILE A 57 9.81 12.41 0.71
C ILE A 57 9.06 11.66 1.81
N PHE A 58 8.91 10.35 1.62
CA PHE A 58 8.44 9.41 2.66
C PHE A 58 7.08 9.81 3.27
N ASP A 59 6.98 9.77 4.60
CA ASP A 59 5.77 10.00 5.39
C ASP A 59 5.34 11.47 5.46
N GLN A 60 6.12 12.38 4.89
CA GLN A 60 5.81 13.81 4.85
C GLN A 60 4.48 14.10 4.15
N HIS A 61 4.16 13.38 3.06
CA HIS A 61 2.90 13.54 2.32
C HIS A 61 1.69 13.17 3.19
N PHE A 62 1.79 12.06 3.90
CA PHE A 62 0.77 11.57 4.81
C PHE A 62 0.46 12.59 5.93
N TRP A 63 1.50 13.17 6.54
CA TRP A 63 1.29 14.18 7.58
C TRP A 63 0.74 15.49 7.01
N ALA A 64 1.15 15.88 5.80
CA ALA A 64 0.63 17.07 5.13
C ALA A 64 -0.88 16.95 4.87
N GLU A 65 -1.34 15.83 4.31
CA GLU A 65 -2.76 15.58 4.04
C GLU A 65 -3.59 15.49 5.33
N ARG A 66 -3.07 14.84 6.38
CA ARG A 66 -3.75 14.82 7.68
C ARG A 66 -3.95 16.20 8.27
N MET A 67 -2.94 17.07 8.14
CA MET A 67 -3.05 18.45 8.64
C MET A 67 -4.09 19.24 7.83
N GLU A 68 -4.22 19.00 6.53
CA GLU A 68 -5.31 19.56 5.72
C GLU A 68 -6.68 19.04 6.16
N TRP A 69 -6.85 17.73 6.27
CA TRP A 69 -8.13 17.11 6.66
C TRP A 69 -8.62 17.54 8.04
N MET A 70 -7.69 17.73 8.98
CA MET A 70 -7.99 18.26 10.31
C MET A 70 -8.22 19.78 10.31
N GLY A 71 -8.14 20.46 9.15
CA GLY A 71 -8.30 21.90 9.04
C GLY A 71 -7.16 22.73 9.65
N LEU A 72 -6.02 22.10 9.93
CA LEU A 72 -4.86 22.72 10.59
C LEU A 72 -3.88 23.35 9.60
N ALA A 73 -3.99 23.00 8.32
CA ALA A 73 -3.19 23.50 7.22
C ALA A 73 -4.04 23.62 5.93
N PRO A 74 -3.63 24.46 4.97
CA PRO A 74 -4.18 24.43 3.61
C PRO A 74 -3.69 23.17 2.86
N PRO A 75 -4.21 22.90 1.65
CA PRO A 75 -3.76 21.79 0.83
C PRO A 75 -2.23 21.74 0.66
N PRO A 76 -1.60 20.55 0.74
CA PRO A 76 -0.15 20.41 0.62
C PRO A 76 0.40 21.07 -0.64
N LEU A 77 1.46 21.86 -0.48
CA LEU A 77 2.19 22.43 -1.60
C LEU A 77 2.94 21.32 -2.33
N GLN A 78 2.70 21.22 -3.63
CA GLN A 78 3.42 20.31 -4.50
C GLN A 78 4.87 20.79 -4.70
N ALA A 79 5.86 19.98 -4.30
CA ALA A 79 7.27 20.37 -4.34
C ALA A 79 7.73 20.82 -5.73
N HIS A 80 7.28 20.15 -6.80
CA HIS A 80 7.59 20.52 -8.19
C HIS A 80 7.03 21.88 -8.61
N ARG A 81 5.97 22.38 -7.94
CA ARG A 81 5.38 23.70 -8.20
C ARG A 81 6.12 24.84 -7.52
N VAL A 82 6.81 24.56 -6.41
CA VAL A 82 7.53 25.57 -5.63
C VAL A 82 9.02 25.58 -5.97
N PHE A 83 9.58 24.40 -6.31
CA PHE A 83 10.99 24.21 -6.64
C PHE A 83 11.16 23.52 -8.01
N PRO A 84 10.92 24.21 -9.13
CA PRO A 84 11.00 23.61 -10.48
C PRO A 84 12.39 23.05 -10.80
N ALA A 85 13.46 23.67 -10.26
CA ALA A 85 14.84 23.22 -10.46
C ALA A 85 15.22 22.00 -9.61
N ALA A 86 14.56 21.76 -8.47
CA ALA A 86 14.80 20.58 -7.64
C ALA A 86 14.10 19.32 -8.20
N ALA A 87 13.09 19.49 -9.05
CA ALA A 87 12.49 18.40 -9.82
C ALA A 87 13.41 17.88 -10.94
N ALA A 88 14.46 18.63 -11.30
CA ALA A 88 15.40 18.25 -12.35
C ALA A 88 16.56 17.35 -11.88
N ASP A 89 16.75 17.13 -10.58
CA ASP A 89 17.97 16.50 -10.04
C ASP A 89 17.82 15.03 -9.63
N HIS A 90 16.75 14.36 -10.04
CA HIS A 90 16.66 12.90 -9.98
C HIS A 90 16.42 12.31 -11.37
N ARG A 91 17.55 12.10 -12.06
CA ARG A 91 17.77 11.19 -13.20
C ARG A 91 16.97 11.49 -14.47
N THR A 92 17.48 12.41 -15.28
CA THR A 92 17.29 12.34 -16.74
C THR A 92 18.62 12.59 -17.47
N SER A 93 18.83 11.76 -18.49
CA SER A 93 19.92 11.86 -19.48
C SER A 93 19.88 13.23 -20.19
N PRO A 94 21.03 13.81 -20.63
CA PRO A 94 21.13 15.21 -21.05
C PRO A 94 20.59 15.48 -22.48
N ALA A 95 19.37 15.02 -22.79
CA ALA A 95 18.74 15.18 -24.10
C ALA A 95 17.35 15.83 -24.07
N ALA A 96 16.93 16.43 -22.95
CA ALA A 96 15.61 17.07 -22.82
C ALA A 96 15.67 18.50 -22.25
N GLU A 97 16.64 19.31 -22.69
CA GLU A 97 16.60 20.77 -22.47
C GLU A 97 15.71 21.44 -23.52
N ALA A 98 14.39 21.29 -23.36
CA ALA A 98 13.38 22.18 -23.96
C ALA A 98 12.00 21.93 -23.30
N HIS A 99 11.87 22.17 -22.01
CA HIS A 99 10.55 22.24 -21.37
C HIS A 99 10.08 23.69 -21.29
N VAL A 100 9.28 24.04 -22.30
CA VAL A 100 8.31 25.12 -22.28
C VAL A 100 7.31 24.83 -21.15
N GLN A 101 7.19 25.74 -20.18
CA GLN A 101 6.15 25.66 -19.15
C GLN A 101 4.76 25.60 -19.81
N PRO A 102 3.85 24.70 -19.38
CA PRO A 102 2.49 24.66 -19.92
C PRO A 102 1.79 26.00 -19.68
N ALA A 103 1.21 26.56 -20.74
CA ALA A 103 0.46 27.80 -20.65
C ALA A 103 -0.77 27.63 -19.74
N GLY A 104 -0.74 28.24 -18.56
CA GLY A 104 -1.85 28.24 -17.60
C GLY A 104 -1.44 28.04 -16.14
N GLU A 105 -0.22 27.56 -15.89
CA GLU A 105 0.28 27.38 -14.53
C GLU A 105 0.96 28.69 -14.06
N GLY A 106 0.33 29.38 -13.10
CA GLY A 106 0.86 30.61 -12.51
C GLY A 106 2.25 30.43 -11.88
N ARG A 107 2.92 31.53 -11.55
CA ARG A 107 4.32 31.48 -11.13
C ARG A 107 4.45 30.74 -9.77
N PRO A 108 5.57 30.04 -9.48
CA PRO A 108 5.79 29.33 -8.22
C PRO A 108 5.49 30.16 -6.97
N GLU A 109 5.84 31.45 -6.99
CA GLU A 109 5.54 32.40 -5.93
C GLU A 109 4.03 32.54 -5.66
N ASP A 110 3.19 32.46 -6.70
CA ASP A 110 1.74 32.62 -6.56
C ASP A 110 1.13 31.42 -5.82
N ALA A 111 1.69 30.22 -5.97
CA ALA A 111 1.26 29.03 -5.23
C ALA A 111 1.58 29.15 -3.73
N LEU A 112 2.81 29.59 -3.41
CA LEU A 112 3.23 29.80 -2.02
C LEU A 112 2.43 30.92 -1.35
N ILE A 113 2.20 32.04 -2.04
CA ILE A 113 1.39 33.16 -1.53
C ILE A 113 -0.05 32.70 -1.23
N ARG A 114 -0.67 31.94 -2.14
CA ARG A 114 -2.02 31.40 -1.91
C ARG A 114 -2.09 30.51 -0.68
N ALA A 115 -1.13 29.60 -0.51
CA ALA A 115 -1.08 28.73 0.66
C ALA A 115 -0.91 29.51 1.97
N ILE A 116 -0.04 30.52 1.99
CA ILE A 116 0.14 31.41 3.15
C ILE A 116 -1.16 32.15 3.49
N LEU A 117 -1.84 32.70 2.49
CA LEU A 117 -3.11 33.40 2.70
C LEU A 117 -4.20 32.46 3.22
N GLN A 118 -4.27 31.22 2.71
CA GLN A 118 -5.21 30.20 3.17
C GLN A 118 -4.93 29.74 4.61
N ALA A 119 -3.67 29.51 4.96
CA ALA A 119 -3.25 29.21 6.33
C ALA A 119 -3.58 30.36 7.30
N SER A 120 -3.66 31.58 6.78
CA SER A 120 -4.03 32.81 7.50
C SER A 120 -5.54 33.10 7.52
N THR A 121 -6.39 32.14 7.16
CA THR A 121 -7.84 32.32 7.29
C THR A 121 -8.30 32.19 8.73
N ALA A 122 -9.44 32.80 9.05
CA ALA A 122 -10.02 32.74 10.39
C ALA A 122 -10.43 31.31 10.79
N ASP A 123 -10.83 30.49 9.81
CA ASP A 123 -11.29 29.13 10.03
C ASP A 123 -10.12 28.22 10.41
N VAL A 124 -9.01 28.26 9.66
CA VAL A 124 -7.79 27.49 10.00
C VAL A 124 -7.26 27.90 11.38
N ARG A 125 -7.19 29.21 11.68
CA ARG A 125 -6.76 29.68 13.01
C ARG A 125 -7.66 29.18 14.15
N ARG A 126 -8.98 29.15 13.93
CA ARG A 126 -9.93 28.68 14.94
C ARG A 126 -9.75 27.18 15.19
N GLU A 127 -9.55 26.41 14.14
CA GLU A 127 -9.38 24.98 14.24
C GLU A 127 -8.04 24.59 14.89
N VAL A 128 -6.97 25.31 14.55
CA VAL A 128 -5.66 25.18 15.23
C VAL A 128 -5.77 25.49 16.72
N ALA A 129 -6.52 26.53 17.10
CA ALA A 129 -6.76 26.84 18.51
C ALA A 129 -7.56 25.73 19.21
N ARG A 130 -8.65 25.25 18.59
CA ARG A 130 -9.50 24.16 19.11
C ARG A 130 -8.71 22.88 19.36
N VAL A 131 -7.97 22.41 18.36
CA VAL A 131 -7.15 21.19 18.49
C VAL A 131 -6.01 21.39 19.48
N GLY A 132 -5.42 22.59 19.52
CA GLY A 132 -4.41 22.94 20.53
C GLY A 132 -4.95 22.86 21.96
N ASP A 133 -6.19 23.33 22.20
CA ASP A 133 -6.85 23.20 23.51
C ASP A 133 -7.19 21.75 23.86
N GLU A 134 -7.67 20.97 22.89
CA GLU A 134 -7.96 19.53 23.08
C GLU A 134 -6.70 18.75 23.45
N LEU A 135 -5.59 18.98 22.75
CA LEU A 135 -4.30 18.34 23.02
C LEU A 135 -3.72 18.74 24.38
N ARG A 136 -3.92 20.00 24.81
CA ARG A 136 -3.51 20.46 26.15
C ARG A 136 -4.26 19.74 27.28
N CYS A 137 -5.50 19.38 27.04
CA CYS A 137 -6.36 18.70 28.01
C CYS A 137 -6.34 17.17 27.88
N GLU A 138 -5.55 16.63 26.95
CA GLU A 138 -5.46 15.21 26.65
C GLU A 138 -4.65 14.45 27.73
N ASN A 139 -5.17 13.33 28.20
CA ASN A 139 -4.55 12.50 29.25
C ASN A 139 -4.04 11.15 28.72
N GLY A 140 -4.00 10.95 27.40
CA GLY A 140 -3.66 9.66 26.78
C GLY A 140 -2.26 9.21 27.10
N LEU A 141 -1.28 10.14 27.13
CA LEU A 141 0.08 9.81 27.52
C LEU A 141 0.19 9.34 28.98
N LEU A 142 -0.57 9.98 29.88
CA LEU A 142 -0.67 9.58 31.29
C LEU A 142 -1.34 8.20 31.41
N ASN A 143 -2.44 7.98 30.70
CA ASN A 143 -3.16 6.70 30.66
C ASN A 143 -2.29 5.57 30.10
N ALA A 144 -1.53 5.83 29.02
CA ALA A 144 -0.58 4.89 28.44
C ALA A 144 0.53 4.54 29.44
N THR A 145 1.04 5.53 30.18
CA THR A 145 2.05 5.31 31.22
C THR A 145 1.52 4.46 32.37
N VAL A 146 0.25 4.66 32.78
CA VAL A 146 -0.41 3.82 33.79
C VAL A 146 -0.58 2.38 33.29
N ALA A 147 -1.02 2.19 32.04
CA ALA A 147 -1.17 0.87 31.44
C ALA A 147 0.18 0.13 31.33
N LEU A 148 1.24 0.82 30.90
CA LEU A 148 2.60 0.29 30.84
C LEU A 148 3.11 -0.10 32.23
N ARG A 149 2.91 0.74 33.24
CA ARG A 149 3.29 0.44 34.63
C ARG A 149 2.61 -0.83 35.13
N ARG A 150 1.31 -0.98 34.85
CA ARG A 150 0.54 -2.17 35.25
C ARG A 150 1.07 -3.42 34.56
N ALA A 151 1.30 -3.38 33.25
CA ALA A 151 1.85 -4.50 32.50
C ALA A 151 3.24 -4.91 33.02
N LEU A 152 4.10 -3.95 33.36
CA LEU A 152 5.42 -4.22 33.94
C LEU A 152 5.33 -4.83 35.35
N GLN A 153 4.35 -4.41 36.16
CA GLN A 153 4.11 -5.00 37.49
C GLN A 153 3.54 -6.42 37.41
N GLU A 154 2.72 -6.70 36.40
CA GLU A 154 2.20 -8.05 36.14
C GLU A 154 3.29 -8.99 35.59
N ALA A 155 4.21 -8.47 34.76
CA ALA A 155 5.36 -9.22 34.24
C ALA A 155 6.46 -9.46 35.29
N HIS A 156 6.60 -8.56 36.26
CA HIS A 156 7.58 -8.64 37.35
C HIS A 156 6.94 -8.33 38.70
N PRO A 157 6.18 -9.27 39.29
CA PRO A 157 5.58 -9.05 40.59
C PRO A 157 6.67 -8.79 41.64
N PRO A 158 6.52 -7.77 42.50
CA PRO A 158 7.52 -7.48 43.53
C PRO A 158 7.70 -8.72 44.41
N ALA A 159 8.96 -9.11 44.62
CA ALA A 159 9.32 -10.23 45.48
C ALA A 159 8.69 -10.02 46.87
N CYS A 160 7.68 -10.84 47.21
CA CYS A 160 7.08 -10.81 48.52
C CYS A 160 8.16 -11.11 49.58
N LEU A 161 8.38 -10.13 50.46
CA LEU A 161 9.12 -10.28 51.71
C LEU A 161 8.62 -11.54 52.43
N ARG A 162 9.46 -12.57 52.51
CA ARG A 162 9.21 -13.79 53.27
C ARG A 162 8.99 -13.41 54.74
N GLN A 163 7.74 -13.36 55.18
CA GLN A 163 7.41 -13.43 56.59
C GLN A 163 7.75 -14.84 57.08
N GLN A 164 8.62 -14.90 58.08
CA GLN A 164 9.01 -16.11 58.79
C GLN A 164 7.78 -16.72 59.47
N GLN A 165 7.48 -17.99 59.21
CA GLN A 165 6.62 -18.80 60.09
C GLN A 165 7.50 -19.75 60.93
N PRO A 166 7.21 -19.93 62.22
CA PRO A 166 7.95 -20.85 63.10
C PRO A 166 7.47 -22.30 62.91
N PRO A 167 8.26 -23.32 63.32
CA PRO A 167 7.97 -24.70 63.00
C PRO A 167 7.02 -25.35 64.02
N LYS A 168 6.17 -26.26 63.55
CA LYS A 168 5.50 -27.36 64.28
C LYS A 168 4.64 -28.13 63.26
N ARG A 169 4.43 -29.45 63.28
CA ARG A 169 4.97 -30.64 63.97
C ARG A 169 4.30 -31.83 63.23
N HIS A 170 4.93 -33.00 63.29
CA HIS A 170 4.47 -34.28 62.76
C HIS A 170 2.98 -34.60 62.95
N CYS A 171 2.42 -35.32 61.96
CA CYS A 171 1.71 -36.58 62.23
C CYS A 171 1.85 -37.51 61.02
N GLU A 172 2.13 -38.77 61.34
CA GLU A 172 2.42 -39.90 60.47
C GLU A 172 1.17 -40.60 59.90
N HIS A 173 1.44 -41.50 58.95
CA HIS A 173 0.68 -42.71 58.59
C HIS A 173 -0.61 -42.47 57.77
N LEU A 174 -0.77 -43.01 56.56
CA LEU A 174 -0.75 -44.44 56.24
C LEU A 174 -0.72 -44.65 54.71
N GLU A 175 0.22 -45.49 54.30
CA GLU A 175 0.12 -46.60 53.34
C GLU A 175 -0.54 -46.41 51.95
N GLN A 176 0.32 -46.62 50.94
CA GLN A 176 0.04 -46.98 49.54
C GLN A 176 -0.47 -48.46 49.46
N PRO A 177 -0.50 -49.19 48.31
CA PRO A 177 -0.28 -48.86 46.89
C PRO A 177 -1.30 -49.55 45.94
N GLY A 178 -1.12 -49.38 44.61
CA GLY A 178 -1.87 -50.14 43.62
C GLY A 178 -1.49 -49.81 42.18
N ASP A 179 -0.37 -50.36 41.73
CA ASP A 179 0.26 -50.18 40.42
C ASP A 179 -0.44 -50.88 39.22
N HIS A 180 0.07 -50.53 38.04
CA HIS A 180 0.33 -51.34 36.84
C HIS A 180 -0.67 -51.35 35.65
N ASP A 181 -0.22 -50.64 34.61
CA ASP A 181 0.18 -51.13 33.29
C ASP A 181 -0.77 -51.97 32.42
N GLY A 182 -0.86 -51.60 31.14
CA GLY A 182 -1.32 -52.49 30.07
C GLY A 182 -1.65 -51.78 28.75
N ALA A 183 -0.64 -51.59 27.91
CA ALA A 183 -0.79 -51.32 26.48
C ALA A 183 -1.20 -52.61 25.73
N ASP A 184 -2.08 -52.53 24.72
CA ASP A 184 -1.73 -52.94 23.34
C ASP A 184 -2.80 -52.57 22.30
N ALA A 185 -2.34 -52.54 21.05
CA ALA A 185 -2.84 -51.97 19.81
C ALA A 185 -4.13 -52.56 19.21
N THR A 186 -4.77 -51.79 18.32
CA THR A 186 -4.79 -52.04 16.85
C THR A 186 -5.89 -51.20 16.18
N HIS A 187 -5.55 -50.61 15.03
CA HIS A 187 -6.36 -50.39 13.81
C HIS A 187 -6.27 -48.99 13.20
N GLY A 188 -5.92 -49.00 11.90
CA GLY A 188 -6.49 -48.06 10.92
C GLY A 188 -5.64 -46.84 10.60
N GLY A 189 -4.69 -47.01 9.68
CA GLY A 189 -4.06 -45.89 8.98
C GLY A 189 -5.11 -45.09 8.22
N ALA A 190 -5.32 -43.85 8.65
CA ALA A 190 -5.95 -42.81 7.86
C ALA A 190 -4.95 -41.66 7.73
N CYS A 191 -4.67 -41.31 6.48
CA CYS A 191 -3.84 -40.21 6.03
C CYS A 191 -4.25 -38.91 6.75
N GLY A 192 -3.52 -38.58 7.81
CA GLY A 192 -3.64 -37.31 8.53
C GLY A 192 -2.67 -36.30 7.96
N LEU A 193 -3.02 -35.68 6.83
CA LEU A 193 -2.48 -34.36 6.49
C LEU A 193 -2.99 -33.38 7.57
N ARG A 194 -2.21 -33.25 8.64
CA ARG A 194 -2.43 -32.23 9.66
C ARG A 194 -2.23 -30.88 8.98
N ASN A 195 -3.33 -30.14 8.80
CA ASN A 195 -3.34 -28.70 8.57
C ASN A 195 -2.43 -28.01 9.60
N LYS A 196 -1.20 -27.70 9.21
CA LYS A 196 -0.24 -26.93 10.02
C LYS A 196 0.04 -25.53 9.45
N GLY A 197 -0.80 -25.02 8.54
CA GLY A 197 -0.62 -23.70 7.91
C GLY A 197 -1.76 -22.68 8.11
N ALA A 198 -2.81 -23.01 8.88
CA ALA A 198 -4.00 -22.15 9.01
C ALA A 198 -4.05 -21.30 10.30
N ALA A 199 -3.06 -21.41 11.18
CA ALA A 199 -3.00 -20.70 12.45
C ALA A 199 -2.12 -19.46 12.31
N ASP A 200 -2.69 -18.30 12.65
CA ASP A 200 -2.04 -16.98 12.81
C ASP A 200 -1.77 -16.17 11.54
N ALA A 201 -2.82 -15.79 10.81
CA ALA A 201 -2.79 -14.56 10.01
C ALA A 201 -3.20 -13.39 10.93
N PRO A 202 -2.25 -12.64 11.53
CA PRO A 202 -2.57 -11.60 12.50
C PRO A 202 -3.46 -10.53 11.89
N LEU A 203 -4.44 -10.06 12.69
CA LEU A 203 -5.25 -8.90 12.36
C LEU A 203 -4.49 -7.64 12.77
N ILE A 204 -4.14 -6.81 11.80
CA ILE A 204 -3.48 -5.52 12.03
C ILE A 204 -4.45 -4.37 11.73
N GLN A 205 -4.13 -3.18 12.22
CA GLN A 205 -4.80 -1.93 11.86
C GLN A 205 -3.76 -1.01 11.23
N LEU A 206 -3.98 -0.64 9.97
CA LEU A 206 -3.12 0.29 9.25
C LEU A 206 -3.39 1.73 9.70
N ALA A 207 -2.45 2.62 9.38
CA ALA A 207 -2.57 4.05 9.73
C ALA A 207 -3.81 4.73 9.10
N SER A 208 -4.33 4.20 7.99
CA SER A 208 -5.59 4.61 7.36
C SER A 208 -6.83 4.24 8.17
N GLY A 209 -6.70 3.44 9.23
CA GLY A 209 -7.81 2.84 9.98
C GLY A 209 -8.30 1.52 9.39
N LEU A 210 -7.83 1.12 8.21
CA LEU A 210 -8.16 -0.17 7.61
C LEU A 210 -7.62 -1.32 8.47
N ARG A 211 -8.51 -2.20 8.91
CA ARG A 211 -8.16 -3.40 9.67
C ARG A 211 -8.11 -4.60 8.75
N LEU A 212 -7.06 -5.39 8.72
CA LEU A 212 -7.01 -6.57 7.85
C LEU A 212 -6.10 -7.65 8.41
N HIS A 213 -6.41 -8.90 8.09
CA HIS A 213 -5.49 -10.01 8.28
C HIS A 213 -4.33 -9.90 7.28
N CYS A 214 -3.13 -10.20 7.74
CA CYS A 214 -1.93 -10.20 6.90
C CYS A 214 -1.09 -11.46 7.11
N VAL A 215 -0.23 -11.75 6.14
CA VAL A 215 0.83 -12.77 6.27
C VAL A 215 2.10 -12.13 6.84
N SER A 216 2.51 -10.99 6.27
CA SER A 216 3.64 -10.17 6.74
C SER A 216 3.17 -8.75 7.01
N PRO A 217 3.21 -8.24 8.25
CA PRO A 217 2.82 -6.87 8.56
C PRO A 217 3.66 -5.84 7.79
N VAL A 218 4.98 -6.04 7.68
CA VAL A 218 5.87 -5.08 7.00
C VAL A 218 5.51 -4.94 5.53
N GLU A 219 5.34 -6.07 4.84
CA GLU A 219 4.94 -6.09 3.42
C GLU A 219 3.54 -5.49 3.24
N THR A 220 2.62 -5.75 4.17
CA THR A 220 1.25 -5.20 4.11
C THR A 220 1.23 -3.67 4.15
N HIS A 221 2.12 -3.05 4.93
CA HIS A 221 2.21 -1.58 4.97
C HIS A 221 2.73 -1.02 3.63
N HIS A 222 3.67 -1.71 2.99
CA HIS A 222 4.22 -1.33 1.70
C HIS A 222 3.16 -1.42 0.59
N ILE A 223 2.54 -2.59 0.44
CA ILE A 223 1.48 -2.83 -0.56
C ILE A 223 0.30 -1.86 -0.34
N HIS A 224 -0.09 -1.59 0.91
CA HIS A 224 -1.15 -0.61 1.17
C HIS A 224 -0.77 0.79 0.70
N ARG A 225 0.49 1.22 0.89
CA ARG A 225 0.94 2.52 0.41
C ARG A 225 0.85 2.60 -1.12
N GLU A 226 1.39 1.62 -1.83
CA GLU A 226 1.34 1.59 -3.30
C GLU A 226 -0.10 1.66 -3.83
N ILE A 227 -1.00 0.88 -3.23
CA ILE A 227 -2.39 0.75 -3.71
C ILE A 227 -3.28 1.93 -3.28
N PHE A 228 -3.18 2.41 -2.04
CA PHE A 228 -4.12 3.40 -1.48
C PHE A 228 -3.57 4.82 -1.43
N GLN A 229 -2.26 5.01 -1.34
CA GLN A 229 -1.65 6.34 -1.20
C GLN A 229 -1.06 6.80 -2.53
N ASP A 230 -0.27 5.95 -3.17
CA ASP A 230 0.39 6.27 -4.44
C ASP A 230 -0.54 6.02 -5.66
N ASP A 231 -1.68 5.36 -5.41
CA ASP A 231 -2.78 5.07 -6.35
C ASP A 231 -2.28 4.49 -7.69
N VAL A 232 -1.23 3.67 -7.64
CA VAL A 232 -0.45 3.29 -8.83
C VAL A 232 -1.31 2.57 -9.86
N TYR A 233 -2.32 1.79 -9.46
CA TYR A 233 -3.18 1.06 -10.39
C TYR A 233 -4.28 1.90 -11.06
N PHE A 234 -4.43 3.19 -10.71
CA PHE A 234 -5.49 4.07 -11.25
C PHE A 234 -4.92 5.31 -11.97
N GLN A 235 -3.74 5.17 -12.58
CA GLN A 235 -3.11 6.21 -13.38
C GLN A 235 -3.48 6.11 -14.87
N HIS A 236 -3.04 7.08 -15.67
CA HIS A 236 -3.13 7.08 -17.13
C HIS A 236 -4.53 6.81 -17.72
N GLY A 237 -5.57 7.25 -17.02
CA GLY A 237 -6.95 7.15 -17.49
C GLY A 237 -7.67 5.86 -17.12
N ILE A 238 -7.05 4.98 -16.33
CA ILE A 238 -7.74 3.85 -15.71
C ILE A 238 -8.81 4.38 -14.75
N ARG A 239 -10.06 3.96 -14.97
CA ARG A 239 -11.22 4.43 -14.20
C ARG A 239 -12.14 3.27 -13.85
N LEU A 240 -12.78 3.42 -12.69
CA LEU A 240 -13.86 2.56 -12.24
C LEU A 240 -15.18 3.33 -12.21
N SER A 241 -16.23 2.63 -12.58
CA SER A 241 -17.61 3.06 -12.54
C SER A 241 -18.47 2.08 -11.74
N ARG A 242 -19.69 2.52 -11.42
CA ARG A 242 -20.67 1.69 -10.71
C ARG A 242 -21.05 0.47 -11.55
N GLY A 243 -21.02 -0.70 -10.94
CA GLY A 243 -21.40 -1.96 -11.59
C GLY A 243 -20.29 -2.65 -12.37
N ASP A 244 -19.10 -2.07 -12.43
CA ASP A 244 -17.97 -2.59 -13.19
C ASP A 244 -17.57 -4.02 -12.76
N SER A 245 -17.21 -4.83 -13.75
CA SER A 245 -16.67 -6.17 -13.60
C SER A 245 -15.14 -6.09 -13.60
N VAL A 246 -14.53 -6.46 -12.47
CA VAL A 246 -13.08 -6.37 -12.27
C VAL A 246 -12.51 -7.77 -12.04
N VAL A 247 -11.42 -8.08 -12.74
CA VAL A 247 -10.66 -9.31 -12.51
C VAL A 247 -9.30 -8.93 -11.93
N ASP A 248 -9.02 -9.40 -10.72
CA ASP A 248 -7.78 -9.19 -9.96
C ASP A 248 -6.98 -10.49 -9.98
N VAL A 249 -5.97 -10.56 -10.84
CA VAL A 249 -5.08 -11.72 -10.98
C VAL A 249 -3.82 -11.48 -10.15
N GLY A 250 -3.58 -12.35 -9.17
CA GLY A 250 -2.59 -12.13 -8.12
C GLY A 250 -3.14 -11.20 -7.06
N ALA A 251 -4.31 -11.54 -6.52
CA ALA A 251 -5.01 -10.72 -5.55
C ALA A 251 -4.28 -10.60 -4.20
N ASN A 252 -3.31 -11.47 -3.93
CA ASN A 252 -2.55 -11.52 -2.68
C ASN A 252 -3.53 -11.52 -1.49
N ILE A 253 -3.28 -10.75 -0.43
CA ILE A 253 -4.18 -10.62 0.73
C ILE A 253 -5.41 -9.74 0.45
N GLY A 254 -5.60 -9.25 -0.78
CA GLY A 254 -6.82 -8.57 -1.24
C GLY A 254 -6.83 -7.06 -1.11
N LEU A 255 -5.69 -6.39 -0.92
CA LEU A 255 -5.67 -4.92 -0.78
C LEU A 255 -6.20 -4.20 -2.03
N PHE A 256 -5.82 -4.65 -3.24
CA PHE A 256 -6.35 -4.09 -4.49
C PHE A 256 -7.85 -4.38 -4.63
N THR A 257 -8.25 -5.63 -4.39
CA THR A 257 -9.68 -6.01 -4.35
C THR A 257 -10.50 -5.11 -3.40
N LEU A 258 -9.99 -4.80 -2.19
CA LEU A 258 -10.64 -3.86 -1.25
C LEU A 258 -10.68 -2.44 -1.80
N ARG A 259 -9.59 -1.95 -2.40
CA ARG A 259 -9.51 -0.62 -3.01
C ARG A 259 -10.57 -0.44 -4.12
N VAL A 260 -10.82 -1.48 -4.92
CA VAL A 260 -11.90 -1.53 -5.91
C VAL A 260 -13.26 -1.53 -5.22
N ALA A 261 -13.46 -2.41 -4.23
CA ALA A 261 -14.72 -2.54 -3.51
C ALA A 261 -15.15 -1.24 -2.80
N PHE A 262 -14.21 -0.42 -2.33
CA PHE A 262 -14.49 0.87 -1.71
C PHE A 262 -14.77 1.98 -2.72
N ALA A 263 -14.25 1.88 -3.94
CA ALA A 263 -14.37 2.93 -4.95
C ALA A 263 -15.53 2.72 -5.93
N ALA A 264 -15.92 1.47 -6.19
CA ALA A 264 -16.92 1.13 -7.19
C ALA A 264 -18.13 0.46 -6.55
N ALA A 265 -19.22 1.22 -6.39
CA ALA A 265 -20.48 0.67 -5.91
C ALA A 265 -21.01 -0.41 -6.88
N ASP A 266 -21.63 -1.46 -6.33
CA ASP A 266 -22.20 -2.58 -7.08
C ASP A 266 -21.21 -3.34 -7.99
N ALA A 267 -19.89 -3.18 -7.78
CA ALA A 267 -18.87 -3.87 -8.56
C ALA A 267 -18.97 -5.40 -8.42
N ASN A 268 -18.58 -6.10 -9.50
CA ASN A 268 -18.46 -7.56 -9.53
C ASN A 268 -16.97 -7.89 -9.67
N ILE A 269 -16.37 -8.47 -8.63
CA ILE A 269 -14.92 -8.65 -8.54
C ILE A 269 -14.59 -10.14 -8.48
N TRP A 270 -13.70 -10.60 -9.35
CA TRP A 270 -13.11 -11.94 -9.31
C TRP A 270 -11.65 -11.84 -8.92
N ALA A 271 -11.31 -12.32 -7.73
CA ALA A 271 -9.98 -12.23 -7.14
C ALA A 271 -9.30 -13.61 -7.14
N LEU A 272 -8.20 -13.75 -7.88
CA LEU A 272 -7.46 -15.00 -8.05
C LEU A 272 -6.17 -14.95 -7.23
N GLU A 273 -5.99 -15.91 -6.32
CA GLU A 273 -4.77 -16.07 -5.52
C GLU A 273 -4.44 -17.57 -5.40
N PRO A 274 -3.32 -18.06 -5.99
CA PRO A 274 -3.00 -19.48 -5.99
C PRO A 274 -2.44 -20.03 -4.67
N VAL A 275 -1.81 -19.20 -3.84
CA VAL A 275 -1.07 -19.66 -2.66
C VAL A 275 -2.01 -19.84 -1.47
N PRO A 276 -2.22 -21.07 -0.92
CA PRO A 276 -3.29 -21.31 0.04
C PRO A 276 -3.23 -20.45 1.33
N PRO A 277 -2.07 -20.26 1.99
CA PRO A 277 -1.98 -19.35 3.14
C PRO A 277 -2.41 -17.91 2.84
N ILE A 278 -2.03 -17.39 1.66
CA ILE A 278 -2.37 -16.03 1.21
C ILE A 278 -3.87 -15.97 0.85
N PHE A 279 -4.36 -16.95 0.09
CA PHE A 279 -5.77 -17.06 -0.31
C PHE A 279 -6.71 -17.09 0.90
N HIS A 280 -6.38 -17.84 1.96
CA HIS A 280 -7.21 -17.84 3.17
C HIS A 280 -7.20 -16.48 3.88
N THR A 281 -6.11 -15.72 3.78
CA THR A 281 -6.02 -14.35 4.29
C THR A 281 -6.89 -13.40 3.45
N LEU A 282 -6.84 -13.51 2.12
CA LEU A 282 -7.74 -12.81 1.19
C LEU A 282 -9.21 -13.04 1.57
N GLN A 283 -9.63 -14.28 1.74
CA GLN A 283 -11.02 -14.61 2.10
C GLN A 283 -11.45 -13.94 3.40
N ARG A 284 -10.62 -14.01 4.45
CA ARG A 284 -10.90 -13.35 5.73
C ARG A 284 -11.04 -11.84 5.58
N ASN A 285 -10.22 -11.22 4.73
CA ASN A 285 -10.29 -9.78 4.47
C ASN A 285 -11.55 -9.39 3.68
N MET A 286 -11.95 -10.20 2.70
CA MET A 286 -13.21 -9.98 1.99
C MET A 286 -14.42 -10.13 2.90
N ASP A 287 -14.40 -11.08 3.83
CA ASP A 287 -15.45 -11.27 4.81
C ASP A 287 -15.53 -10.14 5.84
N LEU A 288 -14.38 -9.60 6.25
CA LEU A 288 -14.30 -8.49 7.20
C LEU A 288 -14.86 -7.17 6.65
N HIS A 289 -14.73 -6.94 5.34
CA HIS A 289 -15.04 -5.66 4.69
C HIS A 289 -16.16 -5.72 3.67
N ARG A 290 -17.08 -6.69 3.80
CA ARG A 290 -18.22 -6.84 2.88
C ARG A 290 -18.96 -5.52 2.68
N GLN A 291 -18.93 -5.01 1.46
CA GLN A 291 -19.65 -3.80 1.07
C GLN A 291 -21.02 -4.15 0.51
N PRO A 292 -22.10 -3.45 0.91
CA PRO A 292 -23.40 -3.62 0.29
C PRO A 292 -23.34 -3.40 -1.23
N GLY A 293 -23.96 -4.29 -2.00
CA GLY A 293 -24.02 -4.22 -3.46
C GLY A 293 -22.79 -4.79 -4.17
N VAL A 294 -21.60 -4.74 -3.56
CA VAL A 294 -20.37 -5.30 -4.15
C VAL A 294 -20.35 -6.81 -3.99
N LYS A 295 -20.04 -7.52 -5.08
CA LYS A 295 -19.91 -8.97 -5.10
C LYS A 295 -18.45 -9.33 -5.33
N VAL A 296 -17.82 -9.97 -4.36
CA VAL A 296 -16.45 -10.47 -4.49
C VAL A 296 -16.47 -11.99 -4.53
N ARG A 297 -15.85 -12.57 -5.56
CA ARG A 297 -15.66 -14.01 -5.71
C ARG A 297 -14.17 -14.34 -5.70
N THR A 298 -13.73 -14.98 -4.63
CA THR A 298 -12.34 -15.42 -4.46
C THR A 298 -12.13 -16.80 -5.08
N LEU A 299 -11.09 -16.97 -5.88
CA LEU A 299 -10.74 -18.20 -6.58
C LEU A 299 -9.30 -18.63 -6.23
N MET A 300 -9.14 -19.81 -5.64
CA MET A 300 -7.82 -20.39 -5.43
C MET A 300 -7.34 -21.02 -6.75
N ALA A 301 -6.67 -20.22 -7.57
CA ALA A 301 -6.14 -20.59 -8.87
C ALA A 301 -5.06 -19.59 -9.32
N ALA A 302 -4.09 -20.08 -10.09
CA ALA A 302 -3.24 -19.22 -10.92
C ALA A 302 -3.95 -18.93 -12.24
N ALA A 303 -3.53 -17.87 -12.93
CA ALA A 303 -3.91 -17.64 -14.32
C ALA A 303 -2.72 -17.87 -15.26
N GLY A 304 -2.98 -18.30 -16.48
CA GLY A 304 -1.94 -18.59 -17.46
C GLY A 304 -2.49 -18.89 -18.86
N ALA A 305 -1.59 -19.32 -19.76
CA ALA A 305 -1.90 -19.48 -21.17
C ALA A 305 -2.85 -20.66 -21.46
N GLU A 306 -2.74 -21.72 -20.65
CA GLU A 306 -3.54 -22.93 -20.80
C GLU A 306 -4.13 -23.35 -19.46
N SER A 307 -5.37 -23.87 -19.50
CA SER A 307 -6.05 -24.36 -18.31
C SER A 307 -5.60 -25.77 -17.95
N THR A 308 -5.41 -26.04 -16.66
CA THR A 308 -5.18 -27.42 -16.18
C THR A 308 -6.52 -28.12 -15.91
N SER A 309 -6.48 -29.44 -15.68
CA SER A 309 -7.65 -30.16 -15.18
C SER A 309 -8.11 -29.59 -13.82
N MET A 310 -9.36 -29.89 -13.45
CA MET A 310 -9.92 -29.50 -12.16
C MET A 310 -9.20 -30.17 -10.97
N GLU A 311 -8.45 -31.25 -11.23
CA GLU A 311 -7.64 -31.96 -10.24
C GLU A 311 -6.28 -31.27 -10.10
N VAL A 312 -5.87 -31.00 -8.86
CA VAL A 312 -4.62 -30.29 -8.53
C VAL A 312 -3.38 -31.09 -8.95
N GLU A 313 -3.51 -32.40 -9.19
CA GLU A 313 -2.41 -33.29 -9.58
C GLU A 313 -1.80 -32.90 -10.94
N GLY A 314 -2.60 -32.32 -11.85
CA GLY A 314 -2.14 -31.71 -13.11
C GLY A 314 -1.79 -30.22 -13.02
N GLY A 315 -1.80 -29.65 -11.81
CA GLY A 315 -1.52 -28.23 -11.56
C GLY A 315 -0.04 -27.87 -11.67
N VAL A 316 0.23 -26.56 -11.67
CA VAL A 316 1.57 -25.98 -11.66
C VAL A 316 2.08 -25.78 -10.23
N GLU A 317 3.40 -25.76 -10.08
CA GLU A 317 4.04 -25.49 -8.79
C GLU A 317 4.32 -24.00 -8.63
N VAL A 318 3.77 -23.39 -7.57
CA VAL A 318 4.06 -22.01 -7.15
C VAL A 318 4.95 -22.02 -5.92
N THR A 319 6.02 -21.22 -5.96
CA THR A 319 6.92 -21.01 -4.82
C THR A 319 6.38 -19.87 -3.95
N PHE A 320 6.13 -20.18 -2.68
CA PHE A 320 5.71 -19.25 -1.63
C PHE A 320 6.90 -18.82 -0.77
N PHE A 321 7.01 -17.52 -0.49
CA PHE A 321 8.01 -16.95 0.41
C PHE A 321 7.33 -16.36 1.65
N PRO A 322 7.31 -17.02 2.82
CA PRO A 322 6.53 -16.57 3.97
C PRO A 322 6.85 -15.16 4.47
N HIS A 323 8.10 -14.70 4.30
CA HIS A 323 8.56 -13.38 4.74
C HIS A 323 8.38 -12.28 3.67
N MET A 324 8.01 -12.67 2.46
CA MET A 324 7.74 -11.81 1.29
C MET A 324 6.62 -12.46 0.47
N ALA A 325 5.43 -12.54 1.06
CA ALA A 325 4.34 -13.35 0.52
C ALA A 325 3.88 -12.83 -0.84
N GLY A 326 3.91 -11.51 -1.05
CA GLY A 326 3.61 -10.88 -2.33
C GLY A 326 4.55 -11.29 -3.45
N ASN A 327 5.76 -11.77 -3.11
CA ASN A 327 6.77 -12.17 -4.07
C ASN A 327 6.67 -13.62 -4.55
N SER A 328 5.58 -14.32 -4.20
CA SER A 328 5.34 -15.71 -4.59
C SER A 328 5.23 -15.84 -6.11
N THR A 329 5.84 -16.87 -6.69
CA THR A 329 6.05 -16.93 -8.15
C THR A 329 6.07 -18.36 -8.70
N LEU A 330 5.71 -18.51 -9.97
CA LEU A 330 5.95 -19.73 -10.76
C LEU A 330 7.39 -19.83 -11.28
N TYR A 331 8.17 -18.74 -11.22
CA TYR A 331 9.51 -18.62 -11.81
C TYR A 331 10.59 -18.26 -10.76
N PRO A 332 10.85 -19.11 -9.75
CA PRO A 332 11.75 -18.79 -8.64
C PRO A 332 13.21 -18.55 -9.07
N ALA A 333 13.65 -19.16 -10.18
CA ALA A 333 14.98 -18.95 -10.72
C ALA A 333 15.16 -17.53 -11.29
N GLU A 334 14.17 -17.04 -12.05
CA GLU A 334 14.16 -15.68 -12.61
C GLU A 334 14.07 -14.63 -11.51
N LYS A 335 13.20 -14.87 -10.52
CA LYS A 335 13.05 -14.02 -9.33
C LYS A 335 14.38 -13.82 -8.61
N ARG A 336 15.14 -14.90 -8.37
CA ARG A 336 16.48 -14.84 -7.77
C ARG A 336 17.48 -14.04 -8.63
N ALA A 337 17.37 -14.11 -9.95
CA ALA A 337 18.25 -13.37 -10.86
C ALA A 337 17.98 -11.86 -10.86
N LEU A 338 16.71 -11.45 -10.80
CA LEU A 338 16.30 -10.05 -10.67
C LEU A 338 16.68 -9.46 -9.32
N GLN A 339 16.31 -10.14 -8.22
CA GLN A 339 16.38 -9.58 -6.87
C GLN A 339 17.73 -9.81 -6.17
N GLY A 340 18.59 -10.68 -6.72
CA GLY A 340 19.96 -10.91 -6.23
C GLY A 340 20.87 -9.69 -6.28
N LYS A 341 20.47 -8.61 -6.96
CA LYS A 341 21.19 -7.33 -7.03
C LYS A 341 20.71 -6.28 -6.00
N ALA A 342 19.48 -6.41 -5.47
CA ALA A 342 18.82 -5.37 -4.67
C ALA A 342 18.53 -5.79 -3.22
N MET A 343 18.37 -7.09 -2.92
CA MET A 343 17.89 -7.56 -1.61
C MET A 343 18.82 -8.54 -0.90
N LYS A 344 18.82 -8.50 0.44
CA LYS A 344 19.68 -9.37 1.27
C LYS A 344 19.25 -10.85 1.15
N PRO A 345 20.18 -11.82 1.06
CA PRO A 345 19.88 -13.24 0.84
C PRO A 345 18.93 -13.91 1.85
N HIS A 346 18.83 -13.37 3.07
CA HIS A 346 18.05 -13.98 4.15
C HIS A 346 16.53 -13.96 3.89
N PHE A 347 16.03 -13.00 3.09
CA PHE A 347 14.60 -12.90 2.80
C PHE A 347 14.04 -14.07 1.97
N PHE A 348 14.88 -14.72 1.15
CA PHE A 348 14.52 -15.90 0.34
C PHE A 348 14.99 -17.23 0.95
N SER A 349 15.48 -17.21 2.19
CA SER A 349 16.10 -18.38 2.83
C SER A 349 15.08 -19.46 3.24
N GLN A 350 13.79 -19.12 3.27
CA GLN A 350 12.68 -20.03 3.50
C GLN A 350 11.67 -19.88 2.36
N SER A 351 11.36 -21.01 1.71
CA SER A 351 10.32 -21.10 0.69
C SER A 351 9.59 -22.43 0.80
N GLU A 352 8.30 -22.42 0.48
CA GLU A 352 7.47 -23.61 0.35
C GLU A 352 6.94 -23.69 -1.07
N SER A 353 6.63 -24.89 -1.55
CA SER A 353 6.00 -25.10 -2.86
C SER A 353 4.57 -25.57 -2.67
N PHE A 354 3.64 -24.93 -3.36
CA PHE A 354 2.25 -25.36 -3.42
C PHE A 354 1.90 -25.71 -4.86
N ARG A 355 1.04 -26.72 -5.02
CA ARG A 355 0.49 -27.06 -6.34
C ARG A 355 -0.86 -26.39 -6.49
N CYS A 356 -1.07 -25.69 -7.59
CA CYS A 356 -2.31 -24.96 -7.86
C CYS A 356 -2.79 -25.23 -9.29
N ARG A 357 -4.11 -25.16 -9.48
CA ARG A 357 -4.70 -25.21 -10.83
C ARG A 357 -4.46 -23.90 -11.56
N VAL A 358 -4.38 -23.99 -12.89
CA VAL A 358 -4.31 -22.82 -13.78
C VAL A 358 -5.63 -22.67 -14.51
N VAL A 359 -6.13 -21.44 -14.59
CA VAL A 359 -7.27 -21.07 -15.42
C VAL A 359 -6.84 -20.03 -16.45
N THR A 360 -7.45 -20.04 -17.63
CA THR A 360 -7.26 -18.93 -18.58
C THR A 360 -8.28 -17.82 -18.32
N ILE A 361 -8.00 -16.59 -18.74
CA ILE A 361 -8.96 -15.48 -18.61
C ILE A 361 -10.24 -15.78 -19.39
N SER A 362 -10.13 -16.30 -20.61
CA SER A 362 -11.30 -16.70 -21.40
C SER A 362 -12.10 -17.84 -20.76
N GLN A 363 -11.43 -18.82 -20.15
CA GLN A 363 -12.12 -19.87 -19.40
C GLN A 363 -12.88 -19.27 -18.21
N LEU A 364 -12.23 -18.39 -17.43
CA LEU A 364 -12.85 -17.70 -16.30
C LEU A 364 -14.11 -16.95 -16.75
N MET A 365 -14.00 -16.17 -17.85
CA MET A 365 -15.14 -15.44 -18.40
C MET A 365 -16.31 -16.35 -18.75
N ARG A 366 -16.04 -17.51 -19.36
CA ARG A 366 -17.07 -18.50 -19.69
C ARG A 366 -17.70 -19.14 -18.45
N THR A 367 -16.87 -19.63 -17.51
CA THR A 367 -17.35 -20.38 -16.35
C THR A 367 -18.13 -19.50 -15.37
N GLU A 368 -17.74 -18.24 -15.25
CA GLU A 368 -18.34 -17.28 -14.34
C GLU A 368 -19.44 -16.43 -15.01
N GLY A 369 -19.63 -16.57 -16.32
CA GLY A 369 -20.61 -15.80 -17.08
C GLY A 369 -20.28 -14.31 -17.15
N ILE A 370 -18.99 -13.95 -17.12
CA ILE A 370 -18.52 -12.56 -17.22
C ILE A 370 -18.76 -12.08 -18.64
N LYS A 371 -19.56 -11.02 -18.80
CA LYS A 371 -19.94 -10.47 -20.11
C LYS A 371 -18.89 -9.52 -20.68
N SER A 372 -18.29 -8.70 -19.83
CA SER A 372 -17.20 -7.79 -20.13
C SER A 372 -16.34 -7.66 -18.87
N ILE A 373 -15.07 -7.29 -19.07
CA ILE A 373 -14.15 -6.97 -17.99
C ILE A 373 -13.83 -5.49 -18.14
N GLU A 374 -14.35 -4.68 -17.23
CA GLU A 374 -14.10 -3.24 -17.22
C GLU A 374 -12.67 -2.91 -16.77
N LEU A 375 -12.08 -3.75 -15.91
CA LEU A 375 -10.67 -3.69 -15.53
C LEU A 375 -10.08 -5.08 -15.27
N LEU A 376 -8.99 -5.42 -15.95
CA LEU A 376 -8.16 -6.59 -15.69
C LEU A 376 -6.83 -6.16 -15.07
N LYS A 377 -6.62 -6.46 -13.78
CA LYS A 377 -5.33 -6.28 -13.09
C LYS A 377 -4.55 -7.59 -13.16
N VAL A 378 -3.28 -7.51 -13.55
CA VAL A 378 -2.35 -8.64 -13.61
C VAL A 378 -1.05 -8.26 -12.92
N ASP A 379 -0.76 -8.92 -11.82
CA ASP A 379 0.50 -8.78 -11.09
C ASP A 379 0.72 -10.14 -10.40
N VAL A 380 1.55 -10.95 -11.05
CA VAL A 380 1.70 -12.40 -10.80
C VAL A 380 3.17 -12.81 -10.77
N GLU A 381 4.07 -11.84 -10.66
CA GLU A 381 5.47 -12.05 -10.33
C GLU A 381 6.21 -12.94 -11.36
N GLY A 382 6.09 -12.62 -12.65
CA GLY A 382 6.85 -13.21 -13.77
C GLY A 382 6.03 -14.00 -14.80
N ALA A 383 4.75 -14.24 -14.53
CA ALA A 383 3.84 -15.00 -15.43
C ALA A 383 2.93 -14.10 -16.29
N GLU A 384 3.21 -12.79 -16.38
CA GLU A 384 2.26 -11.80 -16.90
C GLU A 384 1.89 -12.06 -18.36
N LEU A 385 2.90 -12.35 -19.21
CA LEU A 385 2.67 -12.65 -20.62
C LEU A 385 1.81 -13.90 -20.79
N GLN A 386 2.03 -14.95 -19.97
CA GLN A 386 1.26 -16.18 -20.01
C GLN A 386 -0.20 -15.92 -19.61
N VAL A 387 -0.46 -15.07 -18.62
CA VAL A 387 -1.83 -14.67 -18.26
C VAL A 387 -2.54 -14.04 -19.47
N LEU A 388 -1.88 -13.11 -20.16
CA LEU A 388 -2.44 -12.44 -21.34
C LEU A 388 -2.62 -13.39 -22.53
N GLN A 389 -1.71 -14.36 -22.72
CA GLN A 389 -1.84 -15.42 -23.73
C GLN A 389 -3.02 -16.36 -23.45
N GLY A 390 -3.57 -16.35 -22.23
CA GLY A 390 -4.80 -17.06 -21.88
C GLY A 390 -6.09 -16.34 -22.32
N VAL A 391 -5.99 -15.20 -23.01
CA VAL A 391 -7.15 -14.50 -23.60
C VAL A 391 -7.30 -14.92 -25.05
N GLU A 392 -8.41 -15.57 -25.37
CA GLU A 392 -8.78 -15.93 -26.74
C GLU A 392 -9.10 -14.67 -27.58
N ASP A 393 -8.79 -14.72 -28.89
CA ASP A 393 -8.92 -13.56 -29.79
C ASP A 393 -10.29 -12.86 -29.74
N GLY A 394 -11.38 -13.64 -29.61
CA GLY A 394 -12.75 -13.10 -29.55
C GLY A 394 -13.08 -12.37 -28.24
N ASP A 395 -12.31 -12.56 -27.18
CA ASP A 395 -12.58 -11.98 -25.86
C ASP A 395 -11.85 -10.64 -25.64
N TRP A 396 -10.81 -10.32 -26.41
CA TRP A 396 -10.07 -9.07 -26.27
C TRP A 396 -10.93 -7.82 -26.38
N ALA A 397 -11.95 -7.81 -27.25
CA ALA A 397 -12.89 -6.68 -27.39
C ALA A 397 -13.79 -6.46 -26.16
N ARG A 398 -13.88 -7.47 -25.27
CA ARG A 398 -14.71 -7.46 -24.07
C ARG A 398 -13.93 -7.02 -22.83
N ILE A 399 -12.61 -6.91 -22.92
CA ILE A 399 -11.74 -6.31 -21.91
C ILE A 399 -11.60 -4.83 -22.26
N LYS A 400 -11.86 -3.92 -21.31
CA LYS A 400 -11.89 -2.47 -21.59
C LYS A 400 -10.60 -1.78 -21.17
N GLN A 401 -10.05 -2.20 -20.05
CA GLN A 401 -8.87 -1.61 -19.46
C GLN A 401 -8.01 -2.72 -18.82
N LEU A 402 -6.70 -2.57 -18.88
CA LEU A 402 -5.75 -3.44 -18.21
C LEU A 402 -4.72 -2.61 -17.45
N VAL A 403 -4.30 -3.16 -16.31
CA VAL A 403 -3.08 -2.72 -15.62
C VAL A 403 -2.25 -3.96 -15.33
N VAL A 404 -1.04 -3.99 -15.87
CA VAL A 404 -0.16 -5.16 -15.84
C VAL A 404 1.18 -4.76 -15.24
N GLU A 405 1.55 -5.35 -14.11
CA GLU A 405 2.87 -5.18 -13.50
C GLU A 405 3.84 -6.20 -14.07
N VAL A 406 4.64 -5.77 -15.04
CA VAL A 406 5.54 -6.62 -15.82
C VAL A 406 6.93 -6.65 -15.18
N HIS A 407 7.32 -7.84 -14.75
CA HIS A 407 8.71 -8.14 -14.42
C HIS A 407 9.49 -8.37 -15.72
N ASP A 408 10.38 -7.47 -16.11
CA ASP A 408 11.08 -7.54 -17.40
C ASP A 408 12.28 -8.49 -17.34
N VAL A 409 12.04 -9.75 -17.70
CA VAL A 409 13.07 -10.77 -17.91
C VAL A 409 12.98 -11.22 -19.36
N ASN A 410 14.13 -11.30 -20.05
CA ASN A 410 14.22 -11.73 -21.45
C ASN A 410 13.35 -10.91 -22.44
N GLY A 411 13.08 -9.63 -22.14
CA GLY A 411 12.30 -8.75 -23.02
C GLY A 411 10.78 -8.87 -22.86
N ARG A 412 10.31 -9.47 -21.76
CA ARG A 412 8.87 -9.65 -21.45
C ARG A 412 8.08 -8.35 -21.55
N LEU A 413 8.67 -7.20 -21.16
CA LEU A 413 8.00 -5.92 -21.33
C LEU A 413 7.66 -5.62 -22.80
N ALA A 414 8.61 -5.86 -23.70
CA ALA A 414 8.41 -5.63 -25.13
C ALA A 414 7.34 -6.56 -25.70
N ASP A 415 7.30 -7.82 -25.26
CA ASP A 415 6.29 -8.79 -25.68
C ASP A 415 4.88 -8.41 -25.19
N VAL A 416 4.74 -8.00 -23.94
CA VAL A 416 3.46 -7.53 -23.37
C VAL A 416 2.98 -6.27 -24.10
N VAL A 417 3.84 -5.28 -24.28
CA VAL A 417 3.52 -4.05 -25.00
C VAL A 417 3.11 -4.35 -26.45
N GLY A 418 3.89 -5.18 -27.15
CA GLY A 418 3.61 -5.58 -28.53
C GLY A 418 2.25 -6.28 -28.67
N LEU A 419 1.94 -7.22 -27.77
CA LEU A 419 0.65 -7.91 -27.74
C LEU A 419 -0.51 -6.92 -27.55
N LEU A 420 -0.43 -6.04 -26.54
CA LEU A 420 -1.53 -5.11 -26.27
C LEU A 420 -1.71 -4.07 -27.37
N GLN A 421 -0.62 -3.62 -28.03
CA GLN A 421 -0.69 -2.77 -29.22
C GLN A 421 -1.34 -3.48 -30.40
N GLU A 422 -1.00 -4.75 -30.64
CA GLU A 422 -1.63 -5.57 -31.69
C GLU A 422 -3.15 -5.70 -31.48
N LYS A 423 -3.58 -5.81 -30.22
CA LYS A 423 -5.00 -5.85 -29.85
C LYS A 423 -5.68 -4.47 -29.84
N GLY A 424 -4.96 -3.39 -30.18
CA GLY A 424 -5.52 -2.06 -30.43
C GLY A 424 -5.68 -1.18 -29.19
N TYR A 425 -4.96 -1.46 -28.10
CA TYR A 425 -5.00 -0.62 -26.90
C TYR A 425 -4.10 0.62 -27.00
N CYS A 426 -4.53 1.72 -26.38
CA CYS A 426 -3.65 2.85 -26.10
C CYS A 426 -2.87 2.57 -24.81
N LEU A 427 -1.55 2.72 -24.84
CA LEU A 427 -0.66 2.32 -23.75
C LEU A 427 0.06 3.49 -23.10
N ALA A 428 0.24 3.39 -21.78
CA ALA A 428 1.25 4.12 -21.01
C ALA A 428 2.09 3.10 -20.22
N VAL A 429 3.37 3.41 -20.00
CA VAL A 429 4.29 2.53 -19.29
C VAL A 429 5.11 3.36 -18.31
N ASP A 430 5.05 3.00 -17.03
CA ASP A 430 5.86 3.59 -15.98
C ASP A 430 6.82 2.55 -15.39
N ALA A 431 7.97 3.01 -14.90
CA ALA A 431 8.80 2.18 -14.02
C ALA A 431 8.11 2.03 -12.66
N ALA A 432 8.17 0.83 -12.07
CA ALA A 432 7.63 0.61 -10.74
C ALA A 432 8.39 1.47 -9.69
N PRO A 433 7.71 2.17 -8.77
CA PRO A 433 8.32 3.17 -7.87
C PRO A 433 9.50 2.64 -7.03
N ASP A 434 9.44 1.36 -6.63
CA ASP A 434 10.39 0.74 -5.71
C ASP A 434 11.32 -0.29 -6.36
N CYS A 435 11.14 -0.57 -7.67
CA CYS A 435 11.98 -1.47 -8.46
C CYS A 435 12.27 -0.89 -9.85
N PRO A 436 13.00 0.24 -9.94
CA PRO A 436 13.25 0.94 -11.21
C PRO A 436 14.08 0.12 -12.21
N ASP A 437 14.77 -0.92 -11.73
CA ASP A 437 15.57 -1.83 -12.56
C ASP A 437 14.82 -3.16 -12.75
N GLY A 438 13.84 -3.19 -13.65
CA GLY A 438 13.27 -4.44 -14.17
C GLY A 438 11.82 -4.74 -13.81
N THR A 439 11.07 -3.84 -13.18
CA THR A 439 9.60 -3.97 -13.05
C THR A 439 8.91 -2.71 -13.57
N PHE A 440 7.82 -2.90 -14.33
CA PHE A 440 7.10 -1.82 -15.01
C PHE A 440 5.60 -1.98 -14.85
N LEU A 441 4.87 -0.86 -14.70
CA LEU A 441 3.41 -0.84 -14.78
C LEU A 441 3.00 -0.44 -16.20
N VAL A 442 2.31 -1.35 -16.89
CA VAL A 442 1.73 -1.13 -18.22
C VAL A 442 0.24 -0.88 -18.06
N TYR A 443 -0.20 0.31 -18.46
CA TYR A 443 -1.60 0.72 -18.48
C TYR A 443 -2.12 0.63 -19.91
N ALA A 444 -3.26 -0.02 -20.10
CA ALA A 444 -3.87 -0.19 -21.40
C ALA A 444 -5.34 0.19 -21.35
N THR A 445 -5.77 1.11 -22.20
CA THR A 445 -7.18 1.49 -22.34
C THR A 445 -7.64 1.25 -23.77
N SER A 446 -8.82 0.66 -23.95
CA SER A 446 -9.41 0.48 -25.28
C SER A 446 -9.57 1.84 -25.95
N ALA A 447 -9.19 1.96 -27.23
CA ALA A 447 -9.42 3.17 -28.00
C ALA A 447 -10.94 3.44 -28.08
N VAL A 448 -11.36 4.62 -27.62
CA VAL A 448 -12.76 5.06 -27.56
C VAL A 448 -13.43 5.06 -28.93
#